data_AF-A0A8J9Y534-F1
#
_entry.id   AF-A0A8J9Y534-F1
#
_cell.length_a   1.000
_cell.length_b   1.000
_cell.length_c   1.000
_cell.angle_alpha   90.00
_cell.angle_beta   90.00
_cell.angle_gamma   90.00
#
_symmetry.space_group_name_H-M   'P 1'
#
loop_
_entity.id
_entity.type
_entity.pdbx_description
1 polymer ?
#
loop_
_entity_poly.entity_id
_entity_poly.type
_entity_poly.pdbx_seq_one_letter_code
_entity_poly.pdbx_strand_id
1 'polypeptide(L)'
;MADVLWLKNTRLVGTVMGNRRGLPQDWRHQPLDRYEMTFYHRGNLTACKWRDKRDVLMLTAKHTATWSEVQSKVKGVGVIKRMKPDCILDNNHNKIGVDLNDQCLIFEKVKIN
;
A
#
# COMPACT_ATOMS: atom_id res chain seq x y z
N MET A 1 -10.05 -22.07 -8.58
CA MET A 1 -10.52 -21.73 -7.22
C MET A 1 -9.32 -21.40 -6.33
N ALA A 2 -8.72 -20.21 -6.49
CA ALA A 2 -7.58 -19.77 -5.67
C ALA A 2 -7.69 -18.29 -5.23
N ASP A 3 -8.87 -17.67 -5.39
CA ASP A 3 -9.04 -16.20 -5.27
C ASP A 3 -9.72 -15.71 -3.99
N VAL A 4 -10.08 -16.61 -3.06
CA VAL A 4 -10.91 -16.27 -1.90
C VAL A 4 -10.32 -16.73 -0.56
N LEU A 5 -9.24 -17.51 -0.57
CA LEU A 5 -8.50 -17.80 0.66
C LEU A 5 -7.74 -16.53 1.08
N TRP A 6 -7.83 -16.14 2.35
CA TRP A 6 -7.13 -15.01 3.00
C TRP A 6 -7.86 -13.67 3.14
N LEU A 7 -9.13 -13.55 2.78
CA LEU A 7 -9.92 -12.34 3.09
C LEU A 7 -10.63 -12.38 4.46
N LYS A 8 -10.72 -13.54 5.10
CA LYS A 8 -11.53 -13.73 6.31
C LYS A 8 -10.81 -13.70 7.65
N ASN A 9 -9.46 -13.69 7.70
CA ASN A 9 -8.76 -13.63 8.99
C ASN A 9 -7.39 -12.93 8.99
N THR A 10 -7.03 -12.26 7.90
CA THR A 10 -5.76 -11.56 7.80
C THR A 10 -6.04 -10.09 7.55
N ARG A 11 -5.47 -9.23 8.40
CA ARG A 11 -5.43 -7.75 8.30
C ARG A 11 -4.60 -7.33 7.08
N LEU A 12 -4.97 -7.83 5.90
CA LEU A 12 -4.15 -7.83 4.70
C LEU A 12 -4.32 -6.47 4.04
N VAL A 13 -3.30 -5.63 4.24
CA VAL A 13 -3.04 -4.45 3.41
C VAL A 13 -2.17 -4.95 2.26
N GLY A 14 -2.68 -4.89 1.04
CA GLY A 14 -1.97 -5.42 -0.12
C GLY A 14 -2.12 -4.54 -1.34
N THR A 15 -1.02 -4.36 -2.07
CA THR A 15 -1.05 -3.71 -3.38
C THR A 15 -1.78 -4.62 -4.36
N VAL A 16 -2.78 -4.10 -5.05
CA VAL A 16 -3.53 -4.84 -6.06
C VAL A 16 -3.05 -4.44 -7.44
N MET A 17 -2.82 -5.41 -8.33
CA MET A 17 -2.64 -5.08 -9.74
C MET A 17 -3.95 -4.51 -10.31
N GLY A 18 -3.86 -3.49 -11.18
CA GLY A 18 -5.02 -2.77 -11.75
C GLY A 18 -6.02 -3.63 -12.53
N ASN A 19 -5.67 -4.89 -12.83
CA ASN A 19 -6.50 -5.86 -13.54
C ASN A 19 -7.35 -6.75 -12.61
N ARG A 20 -7.46 -6.47 -11.30
CA ARG A 20 -8.33 -7.26 -10.42
C ARG A 20 -9.80 -7.05 -10.77
N ARG A 21 -10.46 -8.14 -11.19
CA ARG A 21 -11.90 -8.20 -11.46
C ARG A 21 -12.68 -7.83 -10.19
N GLY A 22 -13.75 -7.03 -10.33
CA GLY A 22 -14.66 -6.67 -9.24
C GLY A 22 -14.51 -5.27 -8.64
N LEU A 23 -13.57 -4.45 -9.15
CA LEU A 23 -13.50 -3.01 -8.84
C LEU A 23 -14.25 -2.20 -9.92
N PRO A 24 -15.00 -1.15 -9.57
CA PRO A 24 -15.70 -0.31 -10.55
C PRO A 24 -14.71 0.24 -11.57
N GLN A 25 -15.04 0.09 -12.85
CA GLN A 25 -14.17 0.50 -13.94
C GLN A 25 -13.96 2.02 -13.95
N ASP A 26 -15.03 2.78 -13.75
CA ASP A 26 -14.99 4.25 -13.73
C ASP A 26 -14.05 4.77 -12.64
N TRP A 27 -14.11 4.18 -11.44
CA TRP A 27 -13.21 4.52 -10.35
C TRP A 27 -11.75 4.19 -10.67
N ARG A 28 -11.47 3.05 -11.31
CA ARG A 28 -10.10 2.67 -11.69
C ARG A 28 -9.52 3.61 -12.74
N HIS A 29 -10.34 4.09 -13.68
CA HIS A 29 -9.90 4.97 -14.77
C HIS A 29 -10.02 6.46 -14.45
N GLN A 30 -10.58 6.82 -13.28
CA GLN A 30 -10.66 8.20 -12.81
C GLN A 30 -9.26 8.84 -12.86
N PRO A 31 -9.06 9.94 -13.61
CA PRO A 31 -7.79 10.64 -13.63
C PRO A 31 -7.54 11.25 -12.25
N LEU A 32 -6.28 11.22 -11.83
CA LEU A 32 -5.82 11.81 -10.56
C LEU A 32 -4.57 12.64 -10.84
N ASP A 33 -4.53 13.85 -10.27
CA ASP A 33 -3.31 14.64 -10.21
C ASP A 33 -2.31 14.03 -9.23
N ARG A 34 -1.06 14.47 -9.34
CA ARG A 34 0.00 13.96 -8.48
C ARG A 34 -0.31 14.26 -7.01
N TYR A 35 -0.27 13.21 -6.20
CA TYR A 35 -0.62 13.15 -4.78
C TYR A 35 -2.12 13.17 -4.47
N GLU A 36 -2.98 13.13 -5.48
CA GLU A 36 -4.41 12.91 -5.29
C GLU A 36 -4.73 11.44 -5.07
N MET A 37 -5.91 11.21 -4.49
CA MET A 37 -6.45 9.89 -4.24
C MET A 37 -7.96 9.83 -4.39
N THR A 38 -8.46 8.64 -4.67
CA THR A 38 -9.88 8.30 -4.63
C THR A 38 -10.07 6.97 -3.89
N PHE A 39 -11.24 6.79 -3.29
CA PHE A 39 -11.58 5.61 -2.51
C PHE A 39 -12.89 5.00 -2.99
N TYR A 40 -12.98 3.68 -2.84
CA TYR A 40 -14.20 2.94 -3.09
C TYR A 40 -14.42 1.93 -1.98
N HIS A 41 -15.62 1.92 -1.39
CA HIS A 41 -15.95 1.05 -0.27
C HIS A 41 -16.94 -0.03 -0.71
N ARG A 42 -16.71 -1.26 -0.25
CA ARG A 42 -17.63 -2.40 -0.40
C ARG A 42 -17.67 -3.20 0.89
N GLY A 43 -18.71 -3.01 1.70
CA GLY A 43 -18.79 -3.61 3.03
C GLY A 43 -17.62 -3.16 3.90
N ASN A 44 -16.85 -4.11 4.45
CA ASN A 44 -15.65 -3.84 5.25
C ASN A 44 -14.38 -3.64 4.41
N LEU A 45 -14.46 -3.69 3.08
CA LEU A 45 -13.32 -3.51 2.19
C LEU A 45 -13.26 -2.08 1.66
N THR A 46 -12.07 -1.49 1.73
CA THR A 46 -11.73 -0.20 1.14
C THR A 46 -10.70 -0.42 0.04
N ALA A 47 -11.04 -0.02 -1.17
CA ALA A 47 -10.09 0.17 -2.25
C ALA A 47 -9.62 1.63 -2.27
N CYS A 48 -8.31 1.83 -2.39
CA CYS A 48 -7.69 3.15 -2.48
C CYS A 48 -6.89 3.20 -3.78
N LYS A 49 -7.04 4.29 -4.54
CA LYS A 49 -6.21 4.62 -5.69
C LYS A 49 -5.51 5.94 -5.36
N TRP A 50 -4.18 5.95 -5.45
CA TRP A 50 -3.36 7.13 -5.16
C TRP A 50 -2.31 7.32 -6.25
N ARG A 51 -2.04 8.56 -6.64
CA ARG A 51 -1.09 8.91 -7.69
C ARG A 51 0.20 9.46 -7.08
N ASP A 52 1.32 8.75 -7.20
CA ASP A 52 2.66 9.38 -7.05
C ASP A 52 3.25 9.65 -8.43
N LYS A 53 4.29 8.92 -8.83
CA LYS A 53 4.77 8.92 -10.23
C LYS A 53 3.85 8.14 -11.16
N ARG A 54 3.09 7.19 -10.59
CA ARG A 54 2.12 6.32 -11.26
C ARG A 54 0.99 6.01 -10.28
N ASP A 55 -0.11 5.49 -10.80
CA ASP A 55 -1.24 5.04 -9.99
C ASP A 55 -0.82 3.83 -9.14
N VAL A 56 -1.18 3.89 -7.87
CA VAL A 56 -1.01 2.81 -6.89
C VAL A 56 -2.41 2.43 -6.42
N LEU A 57 -2.76 1.15 -6.57
CA LEU A 57 -4.01 0.61 -6.05
C LEU A 57 -3.74 -0.25 -4.82
N MET A 58 -4.47 0.04 -3.74
CA MET A 58 -4.45 -0.72 -2.49
C MET A 58 -5.86 -1.26 -2.20
N LEU A 59 -5.92 -2.45 -1.62
CA LEU A 59 -7.14 -2.98 -1.00
C LEU A 59 -6.83 -3.27 0.47
N THR A 60 -7.73 -2.86 1.34
CA THR A 60 -7.56 -3.01 2.79
C THR A 60 -8.91 -3.22 3.47
N ALA A 61 -8.92 -4.09 4.48
CA ALA A 61 -10.04 -4.22 5.42
C ALA A 61 -9.77 -3.48 6.75
N LYS A 62 -8.58 -2.86 6.89
CA LYS A 62 -8.09 -2.22 8.11
C LYS A 62 -8.30 -0.70 8.09
N HIS A 63 -8.06 -0.08 6.94
CA HIS A 63 -8.08 1.38 6.81
C HIS A 63 -9.32 1.86 6.07
N THR A 64 -9.79 3.03 6.47
CA THR A 64 -10.79 3.82 5.76
C THR A 64 -10.09 4.87 4.89
N ALA A 65 -10.83 5.85 4.37
CA ALA A 65 -10.32 6.92 3.52
C ALA A 65 -9.53 7.98 4.32
N THR A 66 -8.39 7.59 4.91
CA THR A 66 -7.55 8.45 5.77
C THR A 66 -6.15 8.66 5.23
N TRP A 67 -5.52 9.77 5.66
CA TRP A 67 -4.21 10.21 5.20
C TRP A 67 -3.36 10.79 6.32
N SER A 68 -2.05 10.75 6.10
CA SER A 68 -1.05 11.36 6.98
C SER A 68 -0.07 12.21 6.17
N GLU A 69 0.34 13.32 6.76
CA GLU A 69 1.46 14.12 6.25
C GLU A 69 2.78 13.39 6.56
N VAL A 70 3.62 13.21 5.54
CA VAL A 70 4.95 12.65 5.69
C VAL A 70 6.02 13.59 5.16
N GLN A 71 7.17 13.58 5.82
CA GLN A 71 8.36 14.29 5.36
C GLN A 71 9.12 13.43 4.34
N SER A 72 9.51 14.02 3.23
CA SER A 72 10.29 13.37 2.19
C SER A 72 11.48 14.24 1.81
N LYS A 73 12.68 13.66 1.85
CA LYS A 73 13.91 14.35 1.44
C LYS A 73 14.03 14.29 -0.08
N VAL A 74 14.12 15.46 -0.71
CA VAL A 74 14.34 15.60 -2.15
C VAL A 74 15.70 16.24 -2.39
N LYS A 75 16.55 15.58 -3.18
CA LYS A 75 17.89 16.08 -3.54
C LYS A 75 17.75 17.46 -4.21
N GLY A 76 18.45 18.46 -3.69
CA GLY A 76 18.45 19.84 -4.22
C GLY A 76 17.30 20.73 -3.77
N VAL A 77 16.29 20.21 -3.05
CA VAL A 77 15.15 21.01 -2.55
C VAL A 77 15.07 20.98 -1.02
N GLY A 78 15.52 19.89 -0.39
CA GLY A 78 15.45 19.72 1.06
C GLY A 78 14.26 18.84 1.48
N VAL A 79 13.75 19.05 2.69
CA VAL A 79 12.64 18.30 3.24
C VAL A 79 11.33 18.91 2.76
N ILE A 80 10.50 18.12 2.10
CA ILE A 80 9.14 18.53 1.69
C ILE A 80 8.09 17.67 2.38
N LYS A 81 6.93 18.27 2.62
CA LYS A 81 5.74 17.60 3.16
C LYS A 81 4.93 17.00 2.02
N ARG A 82 4.42 15.78 2.20
CA ARG A 82 3.57 15.08 1.22
C ARG A 82 2.45 14.37 1.94
N MET A 83 1.27 14.35 1.33
CA MET A 83 0.15 13.57 1.83
C MET A 83 0.22 12.15 1.26
N LYS A 84 0.08 11.15 2.13
CA LYS A 84 0.00 9.75 1.72
C LYS A 84 -1.18 9.06 2.41
N PRO A 85 -1.87 8.13 1.73
CA PRO A 85 -2.88 7.30 2.37
C PRO A 85 -2.26 6.44 3.48
N ASP A 86 -2.94 6.29 4.60
CA ASP A 86 -2.43 5.52 5.73
C ASP A 86 -2.23 4.05 5.37
N CYS A 87 -3.12 3.50 4.53
CA CYS A 87 -2.97 2.15 4.01
C CYS A 87 -1.67 1.95 3.20
N ILE A 88 -1.15 2.99 2.55
CA ILE A 88 0.13 2.91 1.84
C ILE A 88 1.30 2.94 2.82
N LEU A 89 1.20 3.76 3.86
CA LEU A 89 2.22 3.85 4.92
C LEU A 89 2.35 2.51 5.66
N ASP A 90 1.24 1.93 6.08
CA ASP A 90 1.20 0.66 6.79
C ASP A 90 1.75 -0.49 5.92
N ASN A 91 1.35 -0.56 4.65
CA ASN A 91 1.88 -1.56 3.74
C ASN A 91 3.41 -1.43 3.58
N ASN A 92 3.92 -0.21 3.44
CA ASN A 92 5.36 0.00 3.29
C ASN A 92 6.12 -0.35 4.57
N HIS A 93 5.57 -0.02 5.74
CA HIS A 93 6.17 -0.38 7.02
C HIS A 93 6.23 -1.90 7.21
N ASN A 94 5.14 -2.61 6.88
CA ASN A 94 5.09 -4.06 6.96
C ASN A 94 6.06 -4.73 5.97
N LYS A 95 6.20 -4.21 4.75
CA LYS A 95 7.19 -4.71 3.78
C LYS A 95 8.62 -4.52 4.26
N ILE A 96 8.95 -3.36 4.85
CA ILE A 96 10.26 -3.14 5.48
C ILE A 96 10.50 -4.14 6.60
N GLY A 97 9.48 -4.44 7.43
CA GLY A 97 9.58 -5.45 8.48
C GLY A 97 9.85 -6.86 7.94
N VAL A 98 9.19 -7.25 6.85
CA VAL A 98 9.46 -8.53 6.15
C VAL A 98 10.86 -8.52 5.57
N ASP A 99 11.27 -7.48 4.85
CA ASP A 99 12.60 -7.39 4.24
C ASP A 99 13.73 -7.39 5.29
N LEU A 100 13.52 -6.75 6.45
CA LEU A 100 14.46 -6.76 7.57
C LEU A 100 14.54 -8.14 8.24
N ASN A 101 13.40 -8.81 8.40
CA ASN A 101 13.39 -10.16 8.97
C ASN A 101 14.02 -11.19 8.02
N ASP A 102 13.72 -11.09 6.72
CA ASP A 102 14.34 -11.91 5.68
C ASP A 102 15.85 -11.64 5.62
N GLN A 103 16.28 -10.38 5.73
CA GLN A 103 17.69 -10.06 5.88
C GLN A 103 18.31 -10.68 7.14
N CYS A 104 17.66 -10.58 8.31
CA CYS A 104 18.14 -11.24 9.53
C CYS A 104 18.25 -12.77 9.36
N LEU A 105 17.29 -13.41 8.69
CA LEU A 105 17.33 -14.84 8.39
C LEU A 105 18.45 -15.21 7.39
N ILE A 106 18.81 -14.31 6.49
CA ILE A 106 19.93 -14.50 5.54
C ILE A 106 21.29 -14.17 6.20
N PHE A 107 21.32 -13.34 7.25
CA PHE A 107 22.54 -12.91 7.95
C PHE A 107 22.89 -13.70 9.23
N GLU A 108 22.12 -14.72 9.61
CA GLU A 108 22.58 -15.71 10.59
C GLU A 108 23.73 -16.54 10.00
N LYS A 109 24.94 -15.97 10.05
CA LYS A 109 26.19 -16.73 9.90
C LYS A 109 26.24 -17.75 11.04
N VAL A 110 25.95 -18.99 10.71
CA VAL A 110 26.35 -20.15 11.51
C VAL A 110 27.88 -20.10 11.66
N LYS A 111 28.37 -19.66 12.81
CA LYS A 111 29.73 -19.95 13.23
C LYS A 111 29.73 -21.40 13.72
N ILE A 112 30.17 -22.30 12.86
CA ILE A 112 30.73 -23.57 13.31
C ILE A 112 32.22 -23.30 13.54
N ASN A 113 32.63 -23.33 14.80
CA ASN A 113 33.94 -23.77 15.29
C ASN A 113 33.88 -23.88 16.81
#